data_AF-A0A834TF72-F1
#
_entry.id   AF-A0A834TF72-F1
#
_cell.length_a   1.000
_cell.length_b   1.000
_cell.length_c   1.000
_cell.angle_alpha   90.00
_cell.angle_beta   90.00
_cell.angle_gamma   90.00
#
_symmetry.space_group_name_H-M   'P 1'
#
loop_
_entity.id
_entity.type
_entity.pdbx_description
1 polymer ?
#
loop_
_entity_poly.entity_id
_entity_poly.type
_entity_poly.pdbx_seq_one_letter_code
_entity_poly.pdbx_strand_id
1 'polypeptide(L)'
;MPKTETESQMKKNLEVQMARNEVLEKENQELRQEVARLKTQIASLKAYNIERKSILWKKIQNSMDGNTNSDAILANEILHTKQPDFSESAPKKELIRATKVPIPPPKPASTTLTSGRDEKPEKAMKVSPVTAPPPPPAPPKSLVGLKAVRRVPEVIELYRSLTKKDASMENRVNLNGVPAVAFTRNMIEEIENRSTFLSAIKSDVQRQGEFINLLIKEVESASYTDMAEVERFVKWLDGELSSLVDERSVLKHFPQWPEQKADALREAACSYRDLKNLESEVSSFEDNPREALGQALKRMQALQDRRACTN
;
A
#
# COMPACT_ATOMS: atom_id res chain seq x y z
N MET A 1 50.79 39.98 -9.15
CA MET A 1 50.59 39.52 -7.75
C MET A 1 49.13 39.05 -7.55
N PRO A 2 48.65 37.91 -8.10
CA PRO A 2 47.24 37.50 -7.93
C PRO A 2 47.01 36.23 -7.07
N LYS A 3 48.06 35.51 -6.67
CA LYS A 3 47.93 34.18 -6.00
C LYS A 3 47.44 34.27 -4.56
N THR A 4 47.72 35.36 -3.86
CA THR A 4 47.38 35.55 -2.44
C THR A 4 45.90 35.80 -2.20
N GLU A 5 45.22 36.43 -3.16
CA GLU A 5 43.80 36.79 -3.04
C GLU A 5 42.88 35.58 -3.25
N THR A 6 43.23 34.69 -4.19
CA THR A 6 42.54 33.42 -4.40
C THR A 6 42.69 32.47 -3.21
N GLU A 7 43.84 32.47 -2.54
CA GLU A 7 44.09 31.64 -1.36
C GLU A 7 43.31 32.16 -0.14
N SER A 8 43.24 33.50 0.02
CA SER A 8 42.43 34.13 1.07
C SER A 8 40.93 33.83 0.89
N GLN A 9 40.43 33.89 -0.35
CA GLN A 9 39.04 33.56 -0.68
C GLN A 9 38.72 32.09 -0.38
N MET A 10 39.62 31.15 -0.71
CA MET A 10 39.43 29.73 -0.39
C MET A 10 39.43 29.46 1.11
N LYS A 11 40.32 30.10 1.88
CA LYS A 11 40.33 29.98 3.35
C LYS A 11 39.01 30.46 3.96
N LYS A 12 38.50 31.61 3.52
CA LYS A 12 37.22 32.14 3.98
C LYS A 12 36.04 31.23 3.64
N ASN A 13 36.06 30.61 2.47
CA ASN A 13 35.00 29.68 2.06
C ASN A 13 35.05 28.37 2.85
N LEU A 14 36.26 27.85 3.13
CA LEU A 14 36.44 26.69 4.00
C LEU A 14 35.91 26.96 5.41
N GLU A 15 36.21 28.13 5.97
CA GLU A 15 35.76 28.51 7.31
C GLU A 15 34.23 28.62 7.42
N VAL A 16 33.57 29.17 6.39
CA VAL A 16 32.10 29.17 6.29
C VAL A 16 31.53 27.76 6.22
N GLN A 17 32.17 26.85 5.46
CA GLN A 17 31.72 25.46 5.37
C GLN A 17 31.93 24.69 6.68
N MET A 18 33.01 24.94 7.41
CA MET A 18 33.23 24.34 8.73
C MET A 18 32.16 24.78 9.73
N ALA A 19 31.86 26.08 9.80
CA ALA A 19 30.81 26.60 10.66
C ALA A 19 29.42 26.03 10.32
N ARG A 20 29.13 25.85 9.03
CA ARG A 20 27.89 25.21 8.58
C ARG A 20 27.83 23.74 9.01
N ASN A 21 28.94 23.01 8.90
CA ASN A 21 29.01 21.60 9.32
C ASN A 21 28.78 21.45 10.82
N GLU A 22 29.36 22.33 11.64
CA GLU A 22 29.17 22.33 13.09
C GLU A 22 27.69 22.52 13.48
N VAL A 23 26.99 23.43 12.80
CA VAL A 23 25.55 23.63 12.99
C VAL A 23 24.74 22.38 12.60
N LEU A 24 25.04 21.79 11.44
CA LEU A 24 24.37 20.58 10.97
C LEU A 24 24.62 19.36 11.85
N GLU A 25 25.81 19.27 12.44
CA GLU A 25 26.17 18.20 13.37
C GLU A 25 25.40 18.34 14.69
N LYS A 26 25.24 19.57 15.18
CA LYS A 26 24.40 19.86 16.35
C LYS A 26 22.93 19.54 16.08
N GLU A 27 22.38 19.95 14.94
CA GLU A 27 21.00 19.62 14.55
C GLU A 27 20.80 18.10 14.43
N ASN A 28 21.77 17.37 13.87
CA ASN A 28 21.72 15.91 13.83
C ASN A 28 21.70 15.28 15.23
N GLN A 29 22.46 15.81 16.17
CA GLN A 29 22.44 15.32 17.56
C GLN A 29 21.09 15.58 18.22
N GLU A 30 20.50 16.76 18.03
CA GLU A 30 19.15 17.09 18.53
C GLU A 30 18.08 16.17 17.93
N LEU A 31 18.12 15.93 16.61
CA LEU A 31 17.22 14.99 15.94
C LEU A 31 17.36 13.56 16.46
N ARG A 32 18.60 13.10 16.74
CA ARG A 32 18.84 11.78 17.34
C ARG A 32 18.22 11.66 18.74
N GLN A 33 18.31 12.71 19.54
CA GLN A 33 17.70 12.75 20.88
C GLN A 33 16.17 12.73 20.78
N GLU A 34 15.59 13.48 19.84
CA GLU A 34 14.14 13.51 19.63
C GLU A 34 13.61 12.16 19.13
N VAL A 35 14.32 11.50 18.22
CA VAL A 35 13.99 10.13 17.78
C VAL A 35 14.03 9.16 18.95
N ALA A 36 15.03 9.24 19.84
CA ALA A 36 15.09 8.40 21.03
C ALA A 36 13.89 8.66 21.97
N ARG A 37 13.54 9.93 22.19
CA ARG A 37 12.39 10.33 23.01
C ARG A 37 11.07 9.79 22.44
N LEU A 38 10.85 9.95 21.13
CA LEU A 38 9.66 9.47 20.44
C LEU A 38 9.57 7.94 20.45
N LYS A 39 10.70 7.22 20.28
CA LYS A 39 10.74 5.76 20.41
C LYS A 39 10.26 5.30 21.79
N THR A 40 10.72 5.95 22.86
CA THR A 40 10.27 5.67 24.23
C THR A 40 8.77 5.94 24.40
N GLN A 41 8.27 7.04 23.84
CA GLN A 41 6.84 7.38 23.90
C GLN A 41 5.97 6.35 23.16
N ILE A 42 6.41 5.89 21.99
CA ILE A 42 5.74 4.83 21.23
C ILE A 42 5.73 3.51 22.01
N ALA A 43 6.84 3.15 22.66
CA ALA A 43 6.92 1.95 23.49
C ALA A 43 5.93 2.00 24.67
N SER A 44 5.84 3.15 25.35
CA SER A 44 4.87 3.38 26.42
C SER A 44 3.42 3.28 25.93
N LEU A 45 3.09 3.89 24.78
CA LEU A 45 1.76 3.81 24.19
C LEU A 45 1.39 2.38 23.75
N LYS A 46 2.36 1.63 23.21
CA LYS A 46 2.17 0.21 22.88
C LYS A 46 1.90 -0.61 24.14
N ALA A 47 2.67 -0.42 25.21
CA ALA A 47 2.45 -1.10 26.49
C ALA A 47 1.06 -0.80 27.06
N TYR A 48 0.65 0.47 27.05
CA TYR A 48 -0.69 0.88 27.49
C TYR A 48 -1.81 0.24 26.65
N ASN A 49 -1.63 0.14 25.33
CA ASN A 49 -2.59 -0.51 24.46
C ASN A 49 -2.71 -2.02 24.77
N ILE A 50 -1.58 -2.68 24.98
CA ILE A 50 -1.53 -4.10 25.36
C ILE A 50 -2.23 -4.32 26.71
N GLU A 51 -1.96 -3.49 27.70
CA GLU A 51 -2.61 -3.56 29.01
C GLU A 51 -4.12 -3.36 28.90
N ARG A 52 -4.58 -2.34 28.16
CA ARG A 52 -6.00 -2.10 27.93
C ARG A 52 -6.69 -3.27 27.24
N LYS A 53 -6.03 -3.87 26.24
CA LYS A 53 -6.53 -5.10 25.60
C LYS A 53 -6.61 -6.23 26.61
N SER A 54 -5.58 -6.44 27.42
CA SER A 54 -5.56 -7.49 28.46
C SER A 54 -6.71 -7.31 29.48
N ILE A 55 -6.97 -6.08 29.93
CA ILE A 55 -8.10 -5.77 30.84
C ILE A 55 -9.44 -6.09 30.17
N LEU A 56 -9.60 -5.74 28.90
CA LEU A 56 -10.82 -6.06 28.14
C LEU A 56 -11.01 -7.58 27.98
N TRP A 57 -9.95 -8.31 27.65
CA TRP A 57 -9.97 -9.76 27.54
C TRP A 57 -10.31 -10.43 28.89
N LYS A 58 -9.69 -10.00 29.99
CA LYS A 58 -10.04 -10.46 31.34
C LYS A 58 -11.49 -10.17 31.70
N LYS A 59 -12.04 -9.02 31.28
CA LYS A 59 -13.45 -8.67 31.54
C LYS A 59 -14.42 -9.55 30.75
N ILE A 60 -14.07 -9.93 29.52
CA ILE A 60 -14.85 -10.86 28.70
C ILE A 60 -14.83 -12.25 29.34
N GLN A 61 -13.68 -12.72 29.80
CA GLN A 61 -13.52 -14.03 30.44
C GLN A 61 -14.26 -14.10 31.79
N ASN A 62 -14.10 -13.09 32.65
CA ASN A 62 -14.82 -13.01 33.92
C ASN A 62 -16.35 -12.85 33.74
N SER A 63 -16.80 -12.42 32.56
CA SER A 63 -18.23 -12.37 32.21
C SER A 63 -18.78 -13.75 31.80
N MET A 64 -17.93 -14.72 31.46
CA MET A 64 -18.30 -16.10 31.13
C MET A 64 -18.18 -17.05 32.33
N ASP A 65 -17.32 -16.73 33.32
CA ASP A 65 -17.05 -17.58 34.50
C ASP A 65 -18.07 -17.41 35.66
N GLY A 66 -19.24 -16.82 35.39
CA GLY A 66 -20.34 -16.71 36.37
C GLY A 66 -21.09 -18.02 36.66
N ASN A 67 -20.66 -19.16 36.10
CA ASN A 67 -21.33 -20.43 36.31
C ASN A 67 -20.37 -21.63 36.25
N THR A 68 -20.24 -22.30 37.41
CA THR A 68 -19.80 -23.70 37.63
C THR A 68 -18.30 -23.97 37.73
N ASN A 69 -17.92 -24.44 38.92
CA ASN A 69 -16.67 -25.13 39.23
C ASN A 69 -16.49 -26.38 38.34
N SER A 70 -15.28 -26.64 37.82
CA SER A 70 -14.57 -27.93 37.83
C SER A 70 -13.37 -27.92 36.86
N ASP A 71 -12.19 -28.20 37.43
CA ASP A 71 -10.98 -28.85 36.91
C ASP A 71 -10.32 -28.51 35.56
N ALA A 72 -9.00 -28.45 35.68
CA ALA A 72 -7.96 -28.07 34.73
C ALA A 72 -7.82 -28.99 33.51
N ILE A 73 -7.42 -28.44 32.35
CA ILE A 73 -6.35 -28.96 31.49
C ILE A 73 -5.61 -27.79 30.78
N LEU A 74 -4.30 -27.94 30.73
CA LEU A 74 -3.24 -27.09 30.18
C LEU A 74 -3.14 -27.19 28.64
N ALA A 75 -2.64 -26.11 28.02
CA ALA A 75 -1.83 -26.03 26.79
C ALA A 75 -2.47 -25.56 25.45
N ASN A 76 -1.88 -24.44 25.01
CA ASN A 76 -1.49 -24.03 23.65
C ASN A 76 -2.48 -23.74 22.51
N GLU A 77 -2.30 -22.51 22.02
CA GLU A 77 -2.29 -22.04 20.62
C GLU A 77 -3.59 -21.98 19.80
N ILE A 78 -3.96 -20.71 19.55
CA ILE A 78 -4.19 -20.12 18.22
C ILE A 78 -5.44 -20.61 17.46
N LEU A 79 -6.47 -19.75 17.60
CA LEU A 79 -7.39 -19.30 16.56
C LEU A 79 -8.04 -20.37 15.68
N HIS A 80 -9.29 -20.73 16.01
CA HIS A 80 -10.37 -20.92 15.05
C HIS A 80 -11.71 -20.75 15.79
N THR A 81 -12.41 -19.64 15.55
CA THR A 81 -13.82 -19.51 15.96
C THR A 81 -14.64 -19.13 14.73
N LYS A 82 -15.34 -20.16 14.24
CA LYS A 82 -16.49 -20.07 13.35
C LYS A 82 -17.57 -19.21 14.00
N GLN A 83 -18.25 -18.39 13.20
CA GLN A 83 -19.55 -17.79 13.51
C GLN A 83 -20.59 -18.33 12.50
N PRO A 84 -21.88 -18.26 12.85
CA PRO A 84 -22.89 -19.26 12.52
C PRO A 84 -23.66 -19.00 11.23
N ASP A 85 -24.34 -20.06 10.84
CA ASP A 85 -25.31 -20.22 9.76
C ASP A 85 -26.65 -19.54 10.08
N PHE A 86 -27.26 -18.83 9.12
CA PHE A 86 -28.71 -18.63 9.00
C PHE A 86 -29.08 -18.17 7.57
N SER A 87 -29.56 -19.16 6.81
CA SER A 87 -30.63 -19.17 5.81
C SER A 87 -31.32 -17.88 5.34
N GLU A 88 -31.14 -17.61 4.03
CA GLU A 88 -32.17 -17.63 2.98
C GLU A 88 -33.41 -16.71 3.06
N SER A 89 -33.50 -15.75 2.13
CA SER A 89 -34.60 -15.70 1.13
C SER A 89 -34.30 -14.69 0.00
N ALA A 90 -34.57 -15.10 -1.24
CA ALA A 90 -34.46 -14.32 -2.48
C ALA A 90 -35.82 -13.64 -2.82
N PRO A 91 -36.07 -13.11 -4.05
CA PRO A 91 -35.20 -12.59 -5.12
C PRO A 91 -35.65 -11.20 -5.65
N LYS A 92 -34.80 -10.50 -6.45
CA LYS A 92 -35.15 -10.01 -7.82
C LYS A 92 -34.13 -9.03 -8.47
N LYS A 93 -33.80 -9.37 -9.73
CA LYS A 93 -33.50 -8.54 -10.94
C LYS A 93 -32.14 -7.81 -11.01
N GLU A 94 -31.16 -8.42 -11.66
CA GLU A 94 -30.83 -8.32 -13.11
C GLU A 94 -30.12 -7.01 -13.50
N LEU A 95 -28.79 -7.07 -13.60
CA LEU A 95 -28.07 -6.59 -14.79
C LEU A 95 -26.80 -7.44 -14.98
N ILE A 96 -26.88 -8.37 -15.92
CA ILE A 96 -25.90 -9.41 -16.19
C ILE A 96 -24.68 -8.79 -16.88
N ARG A 97 -23.51 -8.82 -16.25
CA ARG A 97 -22.22 -8.77 -16.94
C ARG A 97 -21.64 -10.19 -16.89
N ALA A 98 -21.47 -10.77 -18.07
CA ALA A 98 -21.21 -12.19 -18.30
C ALA A 98 -20.13 -12.79 -17.39
N THR A 99 -20.48 -13.90 -16.73
CA THR A 99 -19.56 -14.85 -16.12
C THR A 99 -18.63 -15.37 -17.21
N LYS A 100 -17.34 -15.05 -17.14
CA LYS A 100 -16.34 -15.62 -18.05
C LYS A 100 -15.83 -16.91 -17.44
N VAL A 101 -15.96 -17.99 -18.21
CA VAL A 101 -15.28 -19.27 -17.96
C VAL A 101 -13.77 -19.02 -18.18
N PRO A 102 -12.89 -19.42 -17.24
CA PRO A 102 -11.44 -19.27 -17.42
C PRO A 102 -10.96 -20.04 -18.65
N ILE A 103 -10.02 -19.42 -19.37
CA ILE A 103 -9.34 -20.07 -20.50
C ILE A 103 -8.32 -21.05 -19.89
N PRO A 104 -8.34 -22.35 -20.26
CA PRO A 104 -7.39 -23.31 -19.69
C PRO A 104 -5.94 -22.90 -19.99
N PRO A 105 -4.98 -23.23 -19.11
CA PRO A 105 -3.59 -22.86 -19.32
C PRO A 105 -3.04 -23.45 -20.63
N PRO A 106 -2.09 -22.77 -21.29
CA PRO A 106 -1.50 -23.24 -22.53
C PRO A 106 -0.77 -24.58 -22.30
N LYS A 107 -1.20 -25.63 -23.01
CA LYS A 107 -0.51 -26.93 -23.05
C LYS A 107 0.84 -26.84 -23.77
N PRO A 108 1.83 -27.70 -23.45
CA PRO A 108 3.12 -27.70 -24.14
C PRO A 108 3.01 -28.06 -25.64
N ALA A 109 3.40 -27.06 -26.44
CA ALA A 109 3.76 -26.97 -27.87
C ALA A 109 3.01 -27.78 -28.96
N SER A 110 2.44 -27.03 -29.91
CA SER A 110 2.77 -27.18 -31.34
C SER A 110 2.58 -25.86 -32.10
N THR A 111 3.57 -25.57 -32.93
CA THR A 111 3.87 -24.37 -33.72
C THR A 111 2.78 -24.02 -34.74
N THR A 112 2.45 -22.72 -34.91
CA THR A 112 2.33 -22.05 -36.23
C THR A 112 2.09 -20.55 -36.06
N LEU A 113 2.50 -19.82 -37.11
CA LEU A 113 2.89 -18.41 -37.14
C LEU A 113 1.74 -17.48 -37.59
N THR A 114 2.04 -16.17 -37.61
CA THR A 114 1.38 -15.03 -38.30
C THR A 114 0.32 -14.28 -37.49
N SER A 115 0.09 -12.97 -37.61
CA SER A 115 0.79 -11.78 -38.15
C SER A 115 -0.18 -10.59 -37.99
N GLY A 116 0.31 -9.40 -37.58
CA GLY A 116 -0.33 -8.08 -37.77
C GLY A 116 -1.55 -7.77 -36.87
N ARG A 117 -1.87 -6.53 -36.49
CA ARG A 117 -1.49 -5.19 -36.98
C ARG A 117 -1.97 -4.13 -35.98
N ASP A 118 -1.26 -3.00 -35.94
CA ASP A 118 -1.57 -1.69 -35.33
C ASP A 118 -3.03 -1.21 -35.50
N GLU A 119 -3.52 -0.30 -34.63
CA GLU A 119 -3.94 1.08 -34.96
C GLU A 119 -4.29 1.92 -33.70
N LYS A 120 -3.79 3.16 -33.65
CA LYS A 120 -4.23 4.39 -32.92
C LYS A 120 -3.80 5.57 -33.85
N PRO A 121 -4.19 6.86 -33.71
CA PRO A 121 -5.07 7.56 -32.74
C PRO A 121 -5.96 8.70 -33.34
N GLU A 122 -6.41 9.63 -32.48
CA GLU A 122 -6.99 10.99 -32.73
C GLU A 122 -8.53 11.11 -32.63
N LYS A 123 -9.20 12.15 -32.09
CA LYS A 123 -8.98 13.60 -31.81
C LYS A 123 -9.82 14.02 -30.59
N ALA A 124 -9.33 14.80 -29.62
CA ALA A 124 -9.30 16.27 -29.54
C ALA A 124 -10.68 16.98 -29.63
N MET A 125 -11.15 17.53 -28.49
CA MET A 125 -12.15 18.60 -28.46
C MET A 125 -11.78 19.69 -27.44
N LYS A 126 -12.21 20.90 -27.78
CA LYS A 126 -11.69 22.23 -27.45
C LYS A 126 -11.91 22.72 -26.02
N VAL A 127 -11.03 23.67 -25.68
CA VAL A 127 -10.93 24.55 -24.53
C VAL A 127 -12.05 25.61 -24.52
N SER A 128 -12.49 26.03 -23.33
CA SER A 128 -13.20 27.29 -23.08
C SER A 128 -12.84 27.82 -21.68
N PRO A 129 -12.82 29.15 -21.44
CA PRO A 129 -11.97 29.76 -20.42
C PRO A 129 -12.63 30.07 -19.07
N VAL A 130 -11.78 30.00 -18.04
CA VAL A 130 -11.66 30.81 -16.80
C VAL A 130 -12.89 31.60 -16.32
N THR A 131 -13.31 31.30 -15.10
CA THR A 131 -13.79 32.32 -14.14
C THR A 131 -13.26 31.95 -12.75
N ALA A 132 -12.35 32.78 -12.22
CA ALA A 132 -11.85 32.64 -10.86
C ALA A 132 -12.92 33.11 -9.85
N PRO A 133 -13.03 32.48 -8.67
CA PRO A 133 -13.90 32.98 -7.61
C PRO A 133 -13.39 34.33 -7.08
N PRO A 134 -14.27 35.22 -6.60
CA PRO A 134 -13.89 36.54 -6.12
C PRO A 134 -12.96 36.45 -4.89
N PRO A 135 -12.04 37.43 -4.72
CA PRO A 135 -11.10 37.44 -3.61
C PRO A 135 -11.81 37.64 -2.26
N PRO A 136 -11.30 37.05 -1.17
CA PRO A 136 -11.83 37.26 0.17
C PRO A 136 -11.62 38.70 0.65
N PRO A 137 -12.52 39.23 1.51
CA PRO A 137 -12.42 40.58 2.04
C PRO A 137 -11.18 40.77 2.93
N ALA A 138 -10.55 41.94 2.81
CA ALA A 138 -9.36 42.30 3.58
C ALA A 138 -9.69 42.53 5.08
N PRO A 139 -8.78 42.15 6.01
CA PRO A 139 -8.99 42.36 7.44
C PRO A 139 -8.84 43.84 7.84
N PRO A 140 -9.60 44.31 8.86
CA PRO A 140 -9.50 45.69 9.34
C PRO A 140 -8.17 45.94 10.06
N LYS A 141 -7.60 47.11 9.80
CA LYS A 141 -6.39 47.62 10.46
C LYS A 141 -6.72 47.99 11.91
N SER A 142 -5.99 47.43 12.87
CA SER A 142 -5.92 48.01 14.22
C SER A 142 -4.48 48.04 14.73
N LEU A 143 -4.05 49.26 15.02
CA LEU A 143 -2.82 49.63 15.70
C LEU A 143 -2.79 49.11 17.15
N VAL A 144 -1.58 48.73 17.58
CA VAL A 144 -1.05 48.81 18.97
C VAL A 144 -1.55 47.77 19.98
N GLY A 145 -0.59 47.13 20.66
CA GLY A 145 -0.75 46.69 22.06
C GLY A 145 -0.29 45.26 22.36
N LEU A 146 0.80 45.14 23.10
CA LEU A 146 1.44 43.88 23.51
C LEU A 146 0.64 43.09 24.56
N LYS A 147 0.84 41.76 24.55
CA LYS A 147 0.58 40.75 25.61
C LYS A 147 -0.88 40.35 25.92
N ALA A 148 -1.32 39.26 25.29
CA ALA A 148 -1.97 38.09 25.91
C ALA A 148 -2.50 37.17 24.79
N VAL A 149 -2.08 35.90 24.75
CA VAL A 149 -2.77 34.90 23.90
C VAL A 149 -4.12 34.62 24.56
N ARG A 150 -5.13 35.42 24.19
CA ARG A 150 -6.52 35.19 24.58
C ARG A 150 -6.95 33.92 23.86
N ARG A 151 -6.92 32.78 24.55
CA ARG A 151 -7.46 31.54 24.01
C ARG A 151 -8.91 31.78 23.65
N VAL A 152 -9.21 31.73 22.37
CA VAL A 152 -10.55 31.94 21.82
C VAL A 152 -11.46 30.91 22.48
N PRO A 153 -12.50 31.32 23.24
CA PRO A 153 -13.42 30.40 23.90
C PRO A 153 -13.99 29.36 22.94
N GLU A 154 -14.23 29.75 21.68
CA GLU A 154 -14.72 28.87 20.61
C GLU A 154 -13.76 27.72 20.29
N VAL A 155 -12.44 27.90 20.40
CA VAL A 155 -11.47 26.81 20.16
C VAL A 155 -11.44 25.85 21.35
N ILE A 156 -11.62 26.36 22.56
CA ILE A 156 -11.74 25.52 23.77
C ILE A 156 -13.06 24.75 23.74
N GLU A 157 -14.14 25.38 23.29
CA GLU A 157 -15.44 24.76 23.12
C GLU A 157 -15.41 23.72 22.00
N LEU A 158 -14.76 24.02 20.87
CA LEU A 158 -14.52 23.05 19.79
C LEU A 158 -13.71 21.85 20.30
N TYR A 159 -12.62 22.09 21.03
CA TYR A 159 -11.81 21.02 21.61
C TYR A 159 -12.61 20.19 22.62
N ARG A 160 -13.43 20.83 23.46
CA ARG A 160 -14.32 20.14 24.41
C ARG A 160 -15.40 19.33 23.69
N SER A 161 -16.01 19.86 22.64
CA SER A 161 -17.00 19.15 21.82
C SER A 161 -16.40 17.95 21.09
N LEU A 162 -15.14 18.05 20.66
CA LEU A 162 -14.43 16.94 20.02
C LEU A 162 -13.96 15.87 21.03
N THR A 163 -13.60 16.26 22.25
CA THR A 163 -12.98 15.35 23.23
C THR A 163 -13.93 14.82 24.31
N LYS A 164 -15.06 15.48 24.57
CA LYS A 164 -16.10 15.01 25.49
C LYS A 164 -17.24 14.37 24.73
N LYS A 165 -17.11 13.06 24.51
CA LYS A 165 -18.17 12.20 24.00
C LYS A 165 -19.15 11.94 25.15
N ASP A 166 -20.21 12.74 25.29
CA ASP A 166 -21.23 12.55 26.32
C ASP A 166 -22.22 11.43 25.94
N ALA A 167 -22.57 10.62 26.94
CA ALA A 167 -23.34 9.39 26.85
C ALA A 167 -24.86 9.63 26.78
N SER A 168 -25.32 10.60 25.97
CA SER A 168 -26.74 10.87 25.79
C SER A 168 -27.01 11.25 24.33
N MET A 169 -27.34 10.25 23.51
CA MET A 169 -27.85 10.45 22.16
C MET A 169 -29.34 10.12 22.17
N GLU A 170 -30.15 11.00 22.75
CA GLU A 170 -31.58 11.07 22.42
C GLU A 170 -31.76 12.15 21.35
N ASN A 171 -32.07 11.68 20.14
CA ASN A 171 -32.67 12.39 19.01
C ASN A 171 -32.80 13.92 19.13
N ARG A 172 -31.81 14.64 18.59
CA ARG A 172 -32.02 16.02 18.09
C ARG A 172 -31.56 16.06 16.65
N VAL A 173 -32.53 15.94 15.74
CA VAL A 173 -32.40 16.35 14.35
C VAL A 173 -32.15 17.86 14.36
N ASN A 174 -30.94 18.27 13.96
CA ASN A 174 -30.63 19.68 13.77
C ASN A 174 -31.14 20.12 12.38
N LEU A 175 -32.04 21.10 12.35
CA LEU A 175 -32.75 21.63 11.18
C LEU A 175 -31.90 22.41 10.17
N ASN A 176 -30.57 22.34 10.24
CA ASN A 176 -29.70 23.05 9.31
C ASN A 176 -28.89 22.01 8.57
N GLY A 177 -29.26 21.73 7.32
CA GLY A 177 -28.78 20.66 6.43
C GLY A 177 -27.29 20.73 6.05
N VAL A 178 -26.41 20.85 7.03
CA VAL A 178 -24.98 20.62 6.91
C VAL A 178 -24.67 19.41 7.77
N PRO A 179 -24.31 18.26 7.19
CA PRO A 179 -23.85 17.12 7.97
C PRO A 179 -22.56 17.57 8.67
N ALA A 180 -22.64 17.81 9.98
CA ALA A 180 -21.45 17.87 10.79
C ALA A 180 -20.79 16.50 10.63
N VAL A 181 -19.64 16.46 9.95
CA VAL A 181 -18.77 15.28 9.86
C VAL A 181 -18.17 15.07 11.26
N ALA A 182 -19.03 14.65 12.18
CA ALA A 182 -18.66 14.18 13.48
C ALA A 182 -18.10 12.77 13.28
N PHE A 183 -17.01 12.44 13.98
CA PHE A 183 -16.53 11.07 14.13
C PHE A 183 -17.61 10.21 14.81
N THR A 184 -18.61 9.80 14.04
CA THR A 184 -19.64 8.87 14.45
C THR A 184 -19.03 7.48 14.48
N ARG A 185 -19.53 6.63 15.38
CA ARG A 185 -19.11 5.22 15.52
C ARG A 185 -19.25 4.44 14.20
N ASN A 186 -19.99 4.99 13.24
CA ASN A 186 -20.35 4.42 11.96
C ASN A 186 -19.52 4.99 10.81
N MET A 187 -18.51 5.84 11.05
CA MET A 187 -17.70 6.42 9.97
C MET A 187 -16.98 5.34 9.14
N ILE A 188 -16.56 4.23 9.75
CA ILE A 188 -15.94 3.10 9.03
C ILE A 188 -16.98 2.40 8.14
N GLU A 189 -18.13 2.05 8.70
CA GLU A 189 -19.24 1.43 7.95
C GLU A 189 -19.74 2.34 6.81
N GLU A 190 -19.82 3.65 7.06
CA GLU A 190 -20.19 4.67 6.07
C GLU A 190 -19.15 4.76 4.94
N ILE A 191 -17.85 4.73 5.27
CA ILE A 191 -16.77 4.69 4.26
C ILE A 191 -16.81 3.38 3.48
N GLU A 192 -17.03 2.24 4.12
CA GLU A 192 -17.14 0.95 3.45
C GLU A 192 -18.35 0.88 2.51
N ASN A 193 -19.50 1.39 2.94
CA ASN A 193 -20.73 1.38 2.16
C ASN A 193 -20.73 2.42 1.02
N ARG A 194 -19.97 3.51 1.16
CA ARG A 194 -19.83 4.53 0.11
C ARG A 194 -18.65 4.31 -0.82
N SER A 195 -17.68 3.48 -0.42
CA SER A 195 -16.52 3.19 -1.25
C SER A 195 -16.90 2.25 -2.38
N THR A 196 -16.94 2.80 -3.59
CA THR A 196 -17.10 2.04 -4.83
C THR A 196 -16.03 0.96 -4.97
N PHE A 197 -14.79 1.26 -4.56
CA PHE A 197 -13.67 0.33 -4.60
C PHE A 197 -13.88 -0.87 -3.67
N LEU A 198 -14.24 -0.64 -2.39
CA LEU A 198 -14.50 -1.73 -1.44
C LEU A 198 -15.74 -2.54 -1.83
N SER A 199 -16.78 -1.87 -2.35
CA SER A 199 -17.95 -2.55 -2.90
C SER A 199 -17.60 -3.44 -4.09
N ALA A 200 -16.71 -2.97 -4.97
CA ALA A 200 -16.24 -3.74 -6.11
C ALA A 200 -15.42 -4.97 -5.67
N ILE A 201 -14.53 -4.82 -4.68
CA ILE A 201 -13.80 -5.96 -4.07
C ILE A 201 -14.77 -6.98 -3.46
N LYS A 202 -15.69 -6.54 -2.60
CA LYS A 202 -16.72 -7.44 -1.99
C LYS A 202 -17.50 -8.17 -3.09
N SER A 203 -17.82 -7.46 -4.15
CA SER A 203 -18.56 -8.02 -5.28
C SER A 203 -17.76 -9.06 -6.08
N ASP A 204 -16.46 -8.86 -6.29
CA ASP A 204 -15.60 -9.83 -6.95
C ASP A 204 -15.37 -11.06 -6.07
N VAL A 205 -15.16 -10.88 -4.76
CA VAL A 205 -15.07 -12.00 -3.80
C VAL A 205 -16.32 -12.88 -3.87
N GLN A 206 -17.51 -12.28 -3.99
CA GLN A 206 -18.76 -13.02 -4.06
C GLN A 206 -18.98 -13.71 -5.43
N ARG A 207 -18.66 -13.03 -6.54
CA ARG A 207 -18.98 -13.55 -7.89
C ARG A 207 -17.90 -14.46 -8.48
N GLN A 208 -16.63 -14.21 -8.15
CA GLN A 208 -15.50 -14.88 -8.78
C GLN A 208 -15.01 -16.11 -7.99
N GLY A 209 -15.77 -16.58 -6.99
CA GLY A 209 -15.33 -17.69 -6.14
C GLY A 209 -15.01 -18.97 -6.92
N GLU A 210 -15.85 -19.33 -7.90
CA GLU A 210 -15.60 -20.49 -8.77
C GLU A 210 -14.36 -20.30 -9.63
N PHE A 211 -14.18 -19.11 -10.20
CA PHE A 211 -13.01 -18.73 -10.99
C PHE A 211 -11.72 -18.83 -10.16
N ILE A 212 -11.69 -18.25 -8.95
CA ILE A 212 -10.54 -18.34 -8.06
C ILE A 212 -10.28 -19.79 -7.62
N ASN A 213 -11.32 -20.57 -7.33
CA ASN A 213 -11.15 -21.99 -7.00
C ASN A 213 -10.55 -22.81 -8.15
N LEU A 214 -10.80 -22.44 -9.40
CA LEU A 214 -10.13 -23.04 -10.56
C LEU A 214 -8.65 -22.63 -10.60
N LEU A 215 -8.34 -21.34 -10.43
CA LEU A 215 -6.96 -20.87 -10.38
C LEU A 215 -6.17 -21.52 -9.23
N ILE A 216 -6.77 -21.72 -8.07
CA ILE A 216 -6.15 -22.44 -6.93
C ILE A 216 -5.72 -23.83 -7.37
N LYS A 217 -6.62 -24.61 -8.00
CA LYS A 217 -6.30 -25.95 -8.49
C LYS A 217 -5.19 -25.93 -9.53
N GLU A 218 -5.22 -24.97 -10.46
CA GLU A 218 -4.18 -24.84 -11.48
C GLU A 218 -2.82 -24.53 -10.84
N VAL A 219 -2.75 -23.58 -9.90
CA VAL A 219 -1.50 -23.26 -9.19
C VAL A 219 -1.03 -24.43 -8.31
N GLU A 220 -1.92 -25.14 -7.62
CA GLU A 220 -1.58 -26.33 -6.84
C GLU A 220 -1.05 -27.47 -7.72
N SER A 221 -1.63 -27.68 -8.89
CA SER A 221 -1.19 -28.70 -9.86
C SER A 221 0.06 -28.31 -10.65
N ALA A 222 0.38 -27.01 -10.71
CA ALA A 222 1.52 -26.48 -11.44
C ALA A 222 2.82 -27.17 -11.01
N SER A 223 3.36 -27.99 -11.89
CA SER A 223 4.64 -28.66 -11.74
C SER A 223 5.25 -28.74 -13.13
N TYR A 224 6.31 -27.97 -13.33
CA TYR A 224 6.94 -27.80 -14.64
C TYR A 224 8.39 -28.23 -14.53
N THR A 225 8.89 -28.89 -15.58
CA THR A 225 10.30 -29.27 -15.67
C THR A 225 11.11 -28.20 -16.40
N ASP A 226 10.48 -27.49 -17.33
CA ASP A 226 11.11 -26.40 -18.07
C ASP A 226 10.71 -25.02 -17.51
N MET A 227 11.70 -24.14 -17.36
CA MET A 227 11.48 -22.80 -16.82
C MET A 227 10.72 -21.90 -17.80
N ALA A 228 10.80 -22.15 -19.11
CA ALA A 228 9.98 -21.41 -20.07
C ALA A 228 8.48 -21.78 -19.94
N GLU A 229 8.14 -22.97 -19.45
CA GLU A 229 6.75 -23.34 -19.13
C GLU A 229 6.27 -22.59 -17.89
N VAL A 230 7.12 -22.46 -16.85
CA VAL A 230 6.83 -21.62 -15.67
C VAL A 230 6.55 -20.19 -16.09
N GLU A 231 7.36 -19.61 -16.98
CA GLU A 231 7.13 -18.25 -17.50
C GLU A 231 5.79 -18.11 -18.22
N ARG A 232 5.43 -19.08 -19.07
CA ARG A 232 4.14 -19.08 -19.79
C ARG A 232 2.97 -19.21 -18.83
N PHE A 233 3.09 -20.07 -17.82
CA PHE A 233 2.08 -20.27 -16.80
C PHE A 233 1.87 -18.99 -15.98
N VAL A 234 2.94 -18.38 -15.48
CA VAL A 234 2.85 -17.12 -14.71
C VAL A 234 2.23 -16.01 -15.55
N LYS A 235 2.61 -15.89 -16.81
CA LYS A 235 2.00 -14.91 -17.73
C LYS A 235 0.49 -15.14 -17.91
N TRP A 236 0.07 -16.40 -18.00
CA TRP A 236 -1.36 -16.73 -18.04
C TRP A 236 -2.05 -16.41 -16.71
N LEU A 237 -1.46 -16.82 -15.58
CA LEU A 237 -2.00 -16.61 -14.24
C LEU A 237 -2.21 -15.12 -13.94
N ASP A 238 -1.20 -14.29 -14.23
CA ASP A 238 -1.28 -12.84 -14.05
C ASP A 238 -2.31 -12.22 -15.02
N GLY A 239 -2.48 -12.79 -16.22
CA GLY A 239 -3.52 -12.43 -17.15
C GLY A 239 -4.93 -12.71 -16.61
N GLU A 240 -5.14 -13.88 -16.02
CA GLU A 240 -6.42 -14.24 -15.40
C GLU A 240 -6.70 -13.36 -14.16
N LEU A 241 -5.71 -13.16 -13.29
CA LEU A 241 -5.84 -12.34 -12.08
C LEU A 241 -6.01 -10.84 -12.37
N SER A 242 -5.54 -10.35 -13.53
CA SER A 242 -5.74 -8.96 -13.97
C SER A 242 -7.22 -8.58 -14.17
N SER A 243 -8.12 -9.57 -14.24
CA SER A 243 -9.56 -9.33 -14.32
C SER A 243 -10.18 -8.86 -13.00
N LEU A 244 -9.49 -9.05 -11.88
CA LEU A 244 -9.93 -8.65 -10.55
C LEU A 244 -9.67 -7.17 -10.32
N VAL A 245 -10.55 -6.51 -9.54
CA VAL A 245 -10.39 -5.08 -9.20
C VAL A 245 -9.08 -4.82 -8.43
N ASP A 246 -8.75 -5.70 -7.50
CA ASP A 246 -7.49 -5.71 -6.76
C ASP A 246 -7.18 -7.15 -6.38
N GLU A 247 -6.18 -7.73 -7.04
CA GLU A 247 -5.75 -9.11 -6.84
C GLU A 247 -5.53 -9.42 -5.35
N ARG A 248 -4.68 -8.64 -4.65
CA ARG A 248 -4.29 -8.96 -3.27
C ARG A 248 -5.47 -8.79 -2.32
N SER A 249 -6.28 -7.77 -2.53
CA SER A 249 -7.47 -7.53 -1.69
C SER A 249 -8.59 -8.53 -1.93
N VAL A 250 -8.71 -9.09 -3.12
CA VAL A 250 -9.69 -10.15 -3.41
C VAL A 250 -9.17 -11.49 -2.88
N LEU A 251 -7.95 -11.87 -3.24
CA LEU A 251 -7.34 -13.16 -2.89
C LEU A 251 -7.22 -13.40 -1.38
N LYS A 252 -7.03 -12.35 -0.56
CA LYS A 252 -6.99 -12.50 0.91
C LYS A 252 -8.26 -13.11 1.54
N HIS A 253 -9.39 -13.07 0.83
CA HIS A 253 -10.65 -13.66 1.29
C HIS A 253 -10.75 -15.15 0.95
N PHE A 254 -9.80 -15.70 0.19
CA PHE A 254 -9.71 -17.09 -0.20
C PHE A 254 -8.57 -17.78 0.56
N PRO A 255 -8.84 -18.43 1.71
CA PRO A 255 -7.80 -18.98 2.58
C PRO A 255 -7.02 -20.15 1.95
N GLN A 256 -7.57 -20.77 0.89
CA GLN A 256 -6.92 -21.84 0.14
C GLN A 256 -6.03 -21.31 -0.99
N TRP A 257 -5.88 -19.99 -1.14
CA TRP A 257 -4.98 -19.43 -2.14
C TRP A 257 -3.52 -19.84 -1.83
N PRO A 258 -2.84 -20.54 -2.75
CA PRO A 258 -1.47 -21.02 -2.52
C PRO A 258 -0.45 -19.89 -2.74
N GLU A 259 -0.52 -18.84 -1.90
CA GLU A 259 0.26 -17.60 -2.02
C GLU A 259 1.76 -17.87 -2.17
N GLN A 260 2.33 -18.70 -1.30
CA GLN A 260 3.75 -19.03 -1.33
C GLN A 260 4.18 -19.67 -2.66
N LYS A 261 3.34 -20.54 -3.23
CA LYS A 261 3.65 -21.23 -4.48
C LYS A 261 3.50 -20.29 -5.68
N ALA A 262 2.44 -19.47 -5.70
CA ALA A 262 2.24 -18.46 -6.74
C ALA A 262 3.40 -17.46 -6.76
N ASP A 263 3.83 -16.99 -5.59
CA ASP A 263 4.94 -16.04 -5.46
C ASP A 263 6.28 -16.67 -5.85
N ALA A 264 6.55 -17.92 -5.45
CA ALA A 264 7.75 -18.64 -5.88
C ALA A 264 7.79 -18.84 -7.40
N LEU A 265 6.67 -19.17 -8.05
CA LEU A 265 6.58 -19.29 -9.51
C LEU A 265 6.84 -17.94 -10.19
N ARG A 266 6.28 -16.84 -9.67
CA ARG A 266 6.53 -15.50 -10.18
C ARG A 266 7.99 -15.08 -10.02
N GLU A 267 8.59 -15.33 -8.86
CA GLU A 267 10.01 -15.06 -8.60
C GLU A 267 10.91 -15.86 -9.54
N ALA A 268 10.63 -17.16 -9.73
CA ALA A 268 11.36 -18.01 -10.66
C ALA A 268 11.24 -17.53 -12.11
N ALA A 269 10.03 -17.17 -12.56
CA ALA A 269 9.80 -16.63 -13.90
C ALA A 269 10.50 -15.29 -14.13
N CYS A 270 10.48 -14.39 -13.14
CA CYS A 270 11.20 -13.12 -13.20
C CYS A 270 12.71 -13.35 -13.27
N SER A 271 13.25 -14.18 -12.39
CA SER A 271 14.68 -14.52 -12.35
C SER A 271 15.15 -15.16 -13.67
N TYR A 272 14.35 -16.06 -14.24
CA TYR A 272 14.63 -16.67 -15.54
C TYR A 272 14.68 -15.64 -16.67
N ARG A 273 13.71 -14.71 -16.71
CA ARG A 273 13.69 -13.65 -17.72
C ARG A 273 14.90 -12.75 -17.60
N ASP A 274 15.30 -12.41 -16.37
CA ASP A 274 16.50 -11.61 -16.11
C ASP A 274 17.77 -12.32 -16.57
N LEU A 275 17.89 -13.63 -16.32
CA LEU A 275 18.98 -14.46 -16.83
C LEU A 275 19.01 -14.51 -18.35
N LYS A 276 17.86 -14.69 -19.01
CA LYS A 276 17.75 -14.71 -20.47
C LYS A 276 18.12 -13.37 -21.11
N ASN A 277 17.71 -12.27 -20.47
CA ASN A 277 18.10 -10.93 -20.89
C ASN A 277 19.62 -10.75 -20.75
N LEU A 278 20.20 -11.17 -19.63
CA LEU A 278 21.64 -11.12 -19.40
C LEU A 278 22.42 -11.99 -20.40
N GLU A 279 21.94 -13.19 -20.71
CA GLU A 279 22.50 -14.06 -21.74
C GLU A 279 22.50 -13.34 -23.09
N SER A 280 21.38 -12.73 -23.48
CA SER A 280 21.28 -12.00 -24.75
C SER A 280 22.23 -10.79 -24.81
N GLU A 281 22.41 -10.07 -23.71
CA GLU A 281 23.31 -8.91 -23.61
C GLU A 281 24.77 -9.33 -23.72
N VAL A 282 25.12 -10.49 -23.17
CA VAL A 282 26.45 -11.08 -23.32
C VAL A 282 26.66 -11.55 -24.74
N SER A 283 25.72 -12.30 -25.32
CA SER A 283 25.88 -12.87 -26.66
C SER A 283 25.93 -11.79 -27.74
N SER A 284 25.28 -10.65 -27.51
CA SER A 284 25.33 -9.47 -28.38
C SER A 284 26.44 -8.49 -28.02
N PHE A 285 27.29 -8.82 -27.03
CA PHE A 285 28.38 -7.95 -26.65
C PHE A 285 29.45 -7.91 -27.75
N GLU A 286 29.50 -6.79 -28.46
CA GLU A 286 30.58 -6.47 -29.39
C GLU A 286 31.44 -5.34 -28.82
N ASP A 287 32.77 -5.53 -28.86
CA ASP A 287 33.68 -4.45 -28.50
C ASP A 287 33.72 -3.41 -29.63
N ASN A 288 33.52 -2.14 -29.27
CA ASN A 288 33.49 -1.05 -30.22
C ASN A 288 34.87 -0.39 -30.28
N PRO A 289 35.65 -0.57 -31.36
CA PRO A 289 37.00 -0.02 -31.45
C PRO A 289 37.03 1.52 -31.53
N ARG A 290 35.87 2.17 -31.71
CA ARG A 290 35.73 3.64 -31.72
C ARG A 290 35.43 4.23 -30.34
N GLU A 291 35.16 3.40 -29.35
CA GLU A 291 34.84 3.84 -27.99
C GLU A 291 36.11 4.02 -27.16
N ALA A 292 36.10 4.98 -26.22
CA ALA A 292 37.23 5.17 -25.33
C ALA A 292 37.42 3.94 -24.43
N LEU A 293 38.67 3.47 -24.28
CA LEU A 293 39.01 2.26 -23.50
C LEU A 293 38.37 2.24 -22.10
N GLY A 294 38.35 3.39 -21.40
CA GLY A 294 37.76 3.49 -20.08
C GLY A 294 36.24 3.28 -20.04
N GLN A 295 35.52 3.58 -21.13
CA GLN A 295 34.08 3.32 -21.25
C GLN A 295 33.82 1.85 -21.57
N ALA A 296 34.62 1.26 -22.47
CA ALA A 296 34.58 -0.17 -22.77
C ALA A 296 34.85 -1.04 -21.53
N LEU A 297 35.88 -0.70 -20.75
CA LEU A 297 36.18 -1.38 -19.48
C LEU A 297 35.03 -1.27 -18.46
N LYS A 298 34.40 -0.10 -18.34
CA LYS A 298 33.24 0.07 -17.44
C LYS A 298 32.05 -0.79 -17.86
N ARG A 299 31.79 -0.91 -19.16
CA ARG A 299 30.72 -1.76 -19.70
C ARG A 299 31.00 -3.24 -19.43
N MET A 300 32.23 -3.70 -19.67
CA MET A 300 32.64 -5.07 -19.37
C MET A 300 32.54 -5.37 -17.87
N GLN A 301 32.99 -4.45 -17.01
CA GLN A 301 32.89 -4.61 -15.56
C GLN A 301 31.43 -4.68 -15.10
N ALA A 302 30.56 -3.79 -15.60
CA ALA A 302 29.14 -3.79 -15.24
C ALA A 302 28.44 -5.11 -15.63
N LEU A 303 28.83 -5.70 -16.78
CA LEU A 303 28.36 -7.02 -17.19
C LEU A 303 28.89 -8.15 -16.30
N GLN A 304 30.15 -8.08 -15.89
CA GLN A 304 30.72 -9.05 -14.94
C GLN A 304 30.04 -8.97 -13.57
N ASP A 305 29.82 -7.77 -13.04
CA ASP A 305 29.19 -7.57 -11.74
C ASP A 305 27.77 -8.13 -11.72
N ARG A 306 27.00 -7.89 -12.79
CA ARG A 306 25.63 -8.43 -12.92
C ARG A 306 25.59 -9.95 -13.02
N ARG A 307 26.58 -10.58 -13.67
CA ARG A 307 26.73 -12.04 -13.67
C ARG A 307 27.13 -12.62 -12.31
N ALA A 308 27.89 -11.86 -11.52
CA ALA A 308 28.30 -12.28 -10.20
C ALA A 308 27.12 -12.27 -9.21
N CYS A 309 26.16 -11.37 -9.38
CA CYS A 309 24.97 -11.27 -8.53
C CYS A 309 23.90 -12.34 -8.79
N THR A 310 24.02 -13.14 -9.85
CA THR A 310 23.04 -14.18 -10.21
C THR A 310 23.45 -15.60 -9.81
N ASN A 311 24.51 -15.76 -8.99
CA ASN A 311 24.98 -17.05 -8.44
C ASN A 311 24.80 -17.13 -6.93
#